data_AF-A0A2S5C7D2-F1
#
_entry.id   AF-A0A2S5C7D2-F1
#
_cell.length_a   1.000
_cell.length_b   1.000
_cell.length_c   1.000
_cell.angle_alpha   90.00
_cell.angle_beta   90.00
_cell.angle_gamma   90.00
#
_symmetry.space_group_name_H-M   'P 1'
#
loop_
_entity.id
_entity.type
_entity.pdbx_description
1 polymer ?
#
loop_
_entity_poly.entity_id
_entity_poly.type
_entity_poly.pdbx_seq_one_letter_code
_entity_poly.pdbx_strand_id
1 'polypeptide(L)'
;MSLSLWQQCLARLQDELPATEFSMWIRPLQAELSDNTLALYAPNRFVLDWVRDKYLNNINGLLNDFCGTDAPQLRFEVGTKPVTQTVRETVNVAAPAQIHVPTPRIIQPARSGWDNVPAPAEPTYRSNVNVKHTFDNFVEGKSNQLARAAARQVADNPGGAYNPLFLYGGTGLGKTHLLHAVGNGIVARKPNAKVVYMHSERFVQDMVKALQNNAIEEFKRYYRSVDALLIDDIQFFANKERSQEEFFHTFNALLEGNQQIILTSDRYPKEINGVEDRLKSRFGWGLTVAIEPPELETRVAILMKKADENDIRLPGEVAFFIAKRLRSNVRELEGALNRVIANANFTGRAITIDFVREALRDLLALQEKLVTIDNIQKTVAEYYKIKVADLLSKRRSRSVARPRQMAMALAKELTNHSLPEIGDAFGGRDHTTVLHACRKIEQLREESHDIKEDFSNLIRTLSS
;
A
#
# COMPACT_ATOMS: atom_id res chain seq x y z
N MET A 1 -11.18 -39.45 -28.73
CA MET A 1 -10.41 -39.38 -27.47
C MET A 1 -11.41 -39.12 -26.37
N SER A 2 -11.60 -40.05 -25.44
CA SER A 2 -12.52 -39.86 -24.31
C SER A 2 -12.03 -38.66 -23.47
N LEU A 3 -12.88 -37.63 -23.33
CA LEU A 3 -12.63 -36.51 -22.44
C LEU A 3 -12.52 -37.04 -21.01
N SER A 4 -11.57 -36.53 -20.24
CA SER A 4 -11.51 -36.81 -18.81
C SER A 4 -12.84 -36.41 -18.14
N LEU A 5 -13.29 -37.15 -17.14
CA LEU A 5 -14.60 -36.93 -16.48
C LEU A 5 -14.81 -35.46 -16.07
N TRP A 6 -13.78 -34.81 -15.54
CA TRP A 6 -13.83 -33.39 -15.19
C TRP A 6 -14.00 -32.46 -16.39
N GLN A 7 -13.40 -32.76 -17.55
CA GLN A 7 -13.61 -31.96 -18.76
C GLN A 7 -15.06 -32.04 -19.26
N GLN A 8 -15.76 -33.16 -19.03
CA GLN A 8 -17.18 -33.28 -19.33
C GLN A 8 -18.02 -32.42 -18.37
N CYS A 9 -17.69 -32.41 -17.08
CA CYS A 9 -18.28 -31.49 -16.10
C CYS A 9 -18.03 -30.03 -16.47
N LEU A 10 -16.82 -29.66 -16.88
CA LEU A 10 -16.48 -28.29 -17.30
C LEU A 10 -17.29 -27.83 -18.50
N ALA A 11 -17.45 -28.67 -19.53
CA ALA A 11 -18.25 -28.34 -20.70
C ALA A 11 -19.72 -28.07 -20.33
N ARG A 12 -20.29 -28.90 -19.44
CA ARG A 12 -21.67 -28.73 -18.99
C ARG A 12 -21.87 -27.51 -18.09
N LEU A 13 -20.95 -27.25 -17.17
CA LEU A 13 -20.97 -26.07 -16.31
C LEU A 13 -20.74 -24.77 -17.09
N GLN A 14 -20.04 -24.82 -18.22
CA GLN A 14 -19.85 -23.65 -19.09
C GLN A 14 -21.15 -23.20 -19.76
N ASP A 15 -22.04 -24.14 -20.08
CA ASP A 15 -23.34 -23.86 -20.70
C ASP A 15 -24.40 -23.44 -19.66
N GLU A 16 -24.28 -23.91 -18.41
CA GLU A 16 -25.26 -23.65 -17.34
C GLU A 16 -24.96 -22.40 -16.51
N LEU A 17 -23.70 -21.93 -16.46
CA LEU A 17 -23.28 -20.80 -15.65
C LEU A 17 -22.99 -19.54 -16.47
N PRO A 18 -23.22 -18.33 -15.92
CA PRO A 18 -22.75 -17.09 -16.52
C PRO A 18 -21.24 -17.14 -16.78
N ALA A 19 -20.79 -16.63 -17.94
CA ALA A 19 -19.38 -16.69 -18.36
C ALA A 19 -18.40 -16.10 -17.33
N THR A 20 -18.84 -15.10 -16.57
CA THR A 20 -18.10 -14.49 -15.46
C THR A 20 -17.93 -15.45 -14.28
N GLU A 21 -19.00 -16.11 -13.83
CA GLU A 21 -18.95 -17.08 -12.73
C GLU A 21 -18.14 -18.32 -13.11
N PHE A 22 -18.34 -18.84 -14.32
CA PHE A 22 -17.58 -19.97 -14.82
C PHE A 22 -16.07 -19.67 -14.86
N SER A 23 -15.68 -18.51 -15.38
CA SER A 23 -14.27 -18.14 -15.47
C SER A 23 -13.64 -17.82 -14.11
N MET A 24 -14.42 -17.35 -13.14
CA MET A 24 -13.92 -16.98 -11.79
C MET A 24 -13.79 -18.18 -10.86
N TRP A 25 -14.77 -19.10 -10.88
CA TRP A 25 -14.90 -20.13 -9.84
C TRP A 25 -14.61 -21.54 -10.31
N ILE A 26 -14.99 -21.86 -11.55
CA ILE A 26 -14.96 -23.24 -12.07
C ILE A 26 -13.72 -23.49 -12.94
N ARG A 27 -13.40 -22.57 -13.86
CA ARG A 27 -12.25 -22.68 -14.77
C ARG A 27 -10.89 -22.77 -14.07
N PRO A 28 -10.64 -22.11 -12.92
CA PRO A 28 -9.35 -22.20 -12.23
C PRO A 28 -9.12 -23.53 -11.49
N LEU A 29 -10.13 -24.39 -11.37
CA LEU A 29 -10.00 -25.66 -10.64
C LEU A 29 -9.22 -26.69 -11.45
N GLN A 30 -8.22 -27.29 -10.82
CA GLN A 30 -7.51 -28.44 -11.37
C GLN A 30 -8.13 -29.71 -10.79
N ALA A 31 -8.29 -30.75 -11.59
CA ALA A 31 -8.87 -32.00 -11.13
C ALA A 31 -7.91 -33.19 -11.28
N GLU A 32 -7.98 -34.10 -10.32
CA GLU A 32 -7.29 -35.38 -10.34
C GLU A 32 -8.24 -36.50 -9.93
N LEU A 33 -8.35 -37.52 -10.77
CA LEU A 33 -9.15 -38.71 -10.49
C LEU A 33 -8.19 -39.85 -10.09
N SER A 34 -8.29 -40.32 -8.85
CA SER A 34 -7.55 -41.50 -8.35
C SER A 34 -8.47 -42.36 -7.50
N ASP A 35 -8.42 -43.69 -7.69
CA ASP A 35 -9.05 -44.70 -6.82
C ASP A 35 -10.47 -44.34 -6.36
N ASN A 36 -11.33 -43.96 -7.31
CA ASN A 36 -12.74 -43.58 -7.08
C ASN A 36 -12.98 -42.24 -6.34
N THR A 37 -11.97 -41.36 -6.28
CA THR A 37 -12.09 -40.00 -5.73
C THR A 37 -11.66 -38.97 -6.77
N LEU A 38 -12.51 -37.96 -6.99
CA LEU A 38 -12.19 -36.78 -7.79
C LEU A 38 -11.77 -35.64 -6.87
N ALA A 39 -10.47 -35.36 -6.83
CA ALA A 39 -9.90 -34.24 -6.08
C ALA A 39 -9.91 -32.97 -6.94
N LEU A 40 -10.56 -31.91 -6.45
CA LEU A 40 -10.59 -30.58 -7.05
C LEU A 40 -9.68 -29.63 -6.25
N TYR A 41 -8.61 -29.17 -6.90
CA TYR A 41 -7.65 -28.23 -6.36
C TYR A 41 -8.04 -26.79 -6.72
N ALA A 42 -8.28 -25.98 -5.69
CA ALA A 42 -8.57 -24.56 -5.85
C ALA A 42 -7.31 -23.72 -5.56
N PRO A 43 -7.14 -22.57 -6.25
CA PRO A 43 -5.94 -21.75 -6.15
C PRO A 43 -5.77 -21.09 -4.76
N ASN A 44 -6.84 -20.93 -4.01
CA ASN A 44 -6.82 -20.45 -2.63
C ASN A 44 -8.04 -20.96 -1.85
N ARG A 45 -8.00 -20.83 -0.52
CA ARG A 45 -9.06 -21.29 0.38
C ARG A 45 -10.41 -20.61 0.13
N PHE A 46 -10.41 -19.36 -0.28
CA PHE A 46 -11.66 -18.63 -0.56
C PHE A 46 -12.39 -19.16 -1.79
N VAL A 47 -11.66 -19.45 -2.89
CA VAL A 47 -12.23 -20.11 -4.06
C VAL A 47 -12.71 -21.52 -3.71
N LEU A 48 -11.98 -22.24 -2.86
CA LEU A 48 -12.40 -23.56 -2.38
C LEU A 48 -13.71 -23.49 -1.60
N ASP A 49 -13.79 -22.59 -0.62
CA ASP A 49 -14.96 -22.43 0.23
C ASP A 49 -16.17 -21.96 -0.60
N TRP A 50 -15.97 -21.04 -1.55
CA TRP A 50 -17.02 -20.58 -2.46
C TRP A 50 -17.55 -21.69 -3.37
N VAL A 51 -16.64 -22.46 -3.99
CA VAL A 51 -17.04 -23.58 -4.88
C VAL A 51 -17.75 -24.68 -4.09
N ARG A 52 -17.26 -24.98 -2.89
CA ARG A 52 -17.88 -25.95 -1.99
C ARG A 52 -19.28 -25.51 -1.55
N ASP A 53 -19.47 -24.23 -1.23
CA ASP A 53 -20.76 -23.73 -0.75
C ASP A 53 -21.79 -23.58 -1.88
N LYS A 54 -21.36 -23.21 -3.10
CA LYS A 54 -22.27 -22.85 -4.20
C LYS A 54 -22.46 -23.92 -5.26
N TYR A 55 -21.42 -24.69 -5.57
CA TYR A 55 -21.41 -25.56 -6.76
C TYR A 55 -21.22 -27.05 -6.43
N LEU A 56 -21.04 -27.42 -5.17
CA LEU A 56 -20.86 -28.82 -4.76
C LEU A 56 -22.04 -29.71 -5.18
N ASN A 57 -23.27 -29.25 -4.99
CA ASN A 57 -24.47 -30.01 -5.38
C ASN A 57 -24.58 -30.14 -6.90
N ASN A 58 -24.26 -29.09 -7.65
CA ASN A 58 -24.28 -29.11 -9.11
C ASN A 58 -23.22 -30.08 -9.66
N ILE A 59 -21.99 -30.03 -9.12
CA ILE A 59 -20.91 -30.93 -9.54
C ILE A 59 -21.26 -32.39 -9.20
N ASN A 60 -21.79 -32.66 -8.00
CA ASN A 60 -22.25 -34.01 -7.64
C ASN A 60 -23.40 -34.50 -8.54
N GLY A 61 -24.34 -33.61 -8.89
CA GLY A 61 -25.41 -33.93 -9.85
C GLY A 61 -24.84 -34.37 -11.20
N LEU A 62 -23.89 -33.60 -11.74
CA LEU A 62 -23.23 -33.93 -13.00
C LEU A 62 -22.43 -35.24 -12.94
N LEU A 63 -21.75 -35.52 -11.82
CA LEU A 63 -21.04 -36.79 -11.63
C LEU A 63 -21.99 -37.99 -11.60
N ASN A 64 -23.14 -37.85 -10.95
CA ASN A 64 -24.18 -38.88 -10.96
C ASN A 64 -24.83 -39.06 -12.34
N ASP A 65 -25.02 -37.98 -13.09
CA ASP A 65 -25.57 -38.05 -14.44
C ASP A 65 -24.60 -38.73 -15.43
N PHE A 66 -23.29 -38.53 -15.27
CA PHE A 66 -22.27 -39.13 -16.15
C PHE A 66 -21.84 -40.54 -15.74
N CYS A 67 -21.87 -40.88 -14.45
CA CYS A 67 -21.33 -42.15 -13.93
C CYS A 67 -22.36 -43.03 -13.22
N GLY A 68 -23.60 -42.57 -13.02
CA GLY A 68 -24.64 -43.35 -12.34
C GLY A 68 -24.25 -43.76 -10.92
N THR A 69 -24.35 -45.07 -10.63
CA THR A 69 -23.97 -45.65 -9.33
C THR A 69 -22.46 -45.71 -9.07
N ASP A 70 -21.63 -45.46 -10.08
CA ASP A 70 -20.16 -45.48 -10.00
C ASP A 70 -19.56 -44.07 -9.91
N ALA A 71 -20.33 -43.08 -9.42
CA ALA A 71 -19.86 -41.71 -9.28
C ALA A 71 -18.72 -41.59 -8.24
N PRO A 72 -17.58 -40.95 -8.59
CA PRO A 72 -16.47 -40.80 -7.68
C PRO A 72 -16.78 -39.81 -6.55
N GLN A 73 -16.20 -40.03 -5.38
CA GLN A 73 -16.33 -39.12 -4.24
C GLN A 73 -15.60 -37.80 -4.51
N LEU A 74 -16.21 -36.65 -4.19
CA LEU A 74 -15.59 -35.33 -4.34
C LEU A 74 -14.72 -34.98 -3.12
N ARG A 75 -13.48 -34.59 -3.38
CA ARG A 75 -12.57 -34.01 -2.38
C ARG A 75 -12.11 -32.65 -2.85
N PHE A 76 -12.04 -31.67 -1.94
CA PHE A 76 -11.57 -30.32 -2.27
C PHE A 76 -10.28 -30.02 -1.50
N GLU A 77 -9.27 -29.52 -2.19
CA GLU A 77 -7.97 -29.15 -1.61
C GLU A 77 -7.49 -27.78 -2.09
N VAL A 78 -6.74 -27.07 -1.24
CA VAL A 78 -6.10 -25.80 -1.63
C VAL A 78 -4.70 -26.10 -2.18
N GLY A 79 -4.40 -25.62 -3.38
CA GLY A 79 -3.07 -25.76 -3.97
C GLY A 79 -3.12 -26.11 -5.45
N THR A 80 -2.06 -26.76 -5.92
CA THR A 80 -1.95 -27.28 -7.30
C THR A 80 -1.79 -28.78 -7.25
N LYS A 81 -2.19 -29.47 -8.33
CA LYS A 81 -2.09 -30.93 -8.44
C LYS A 81 -0.66 -31.41 -8.13
N PRO A 82 -0.45 -32.40 -7.23
CA PRO A 82 0.87 -32.96 -6.99
C PRO A 82 1.41 -33.61 -8.28
N VAL A 83 2.60 -33.20 -8.71
CA VAL A 83 3.28 -33.81 -9.85
C VAL A 83 3.87 -35.14 -9.39
N THR A 84 3.28 -36.26 -9.79
CA THR A 84 3.83 -37.59 -9.55
C THR A 84 5.16 -37.72 -10.27
N GLN A 85 6.26 -37.55 -9.52
CA GLN A 85 7.62 -37.79 -10.01
C GLN A 85 7.81 -39.30 -10.20
N THR A 86 7.88 -39.75 -11.45
CA THR A 86 8.41 -41.06 -11.78
C THR A 86 9.92 -41.05 -11.55
N VAL A 87 10.33 -41.64 -10.43
CA VAL A 87 11.71 -41.88 -10.05
C VAL A 87 12.39 -42.70 -11.14
N ARG A 88 13.41 -42.12 -11.80
CA ARG A 88 14.41 -42.89 -12.55
C ARG A 88 15.66 -42.99 -11.69
N GLU A 89 15.91 -44.19 -11.21
CA GLU A 89 17.11 -44.60 -10.49
C GLU A 89 18.36 -44.29 -11.30
N THR A 90 19.31 -43.60 -10.67
CA THR A 90 20.65 -43.36 -11.20
C THR A 90 21.58 -44.45 -10.64
N VAL A 91 22.00 -45.37 -11.50
CA VAL A 91 23.10 -46.29 -11.19
C VAL A 91 24.39 -45.66 -11.69
N ASN A 92 25.27 -45.36 -10.75
CA ASN A 92 26.68 -45.02 -10.94
C ASN A 92 27.44 -46.19 -11.58
N VAL A 93 28.12 -45.96 -12.70
CA VAL A 93 29.32 -46.75 -13.06
C VAL A 93 30.37 -45.83 -13.71
N ALA A 94 31.60 -46.00 -13.22
CA ALA A 94 32.80 -45.23 -13.51
C ALA A 94 33.34 -45.40 -14.95
N ALA A 95 34.17 -44.43 -15.35
CA ALA A 95 34.94 -44.38 -16.59
C ALA A 95 35.96 -45.54 -16.73
N PRO A 96 36.45 -45.79 -17.96
CA PRO A 96 37.83 -45.42 -18.24
C PRO A 96 38.07 -44.76 -19.61
N ALA A 97 39.30 -44.24 -19.76
CA ALA A 97 39.83 -43.39 -20.82
C ALA A 97 40.31 -44.13 -22.10
N GLN A 98 40.82 -43.33 -23.06
CA GLN A 98 41.64 -43.63 -24.28
C GLN A 98 40.87 -43.72 -25.61
N ILE A 99 41.26 -43.18 -26.80
CA ILE A 99 42.49 -42.60 -27.42
C ILE A 99 42.07 -41.75 -28.65
N HIS A 100 42.90 -40.76 -29.04
CA HIS A 100 42.86 -39.92 -30.26
C HIS A 100 43.12 -40.72 -31.57
N VAL A 101 42.52 -40.38 -32.74
CA VAL A 101 43.05 -39.71 -34.00
C VAL A 101 42.00 -39.84 -35.18
N PRO A 102 42.10 -39.26 -36.41
CA PRO A 102 41.24 -38.14 -36.85
C PRO A 102 40.49 -38.28 -38.23
N THR A 103 39.41 -37.49 -38.42
CA THR A 103 38.83 -36.90 -39.69
C THR A 103 38.37 -37.83 -40.86
N PRO A 104 37.37 -37.44 -41.71
CA PRO A 104 37.30 -36.15 -42.43
C PRO A 104 35.93 -35.43 -42.50
N ARG A 105 36.07 -34.12 -42.76
CA ARG A 105 35.04 -33.15 -43.13
C ARG A 105 34.27 -33.58 -44.36
N ILE A 106 32.94 -33.49 -44.28
CA ILE A 106 32.08 -33.29 -45.46
C ILE A 106 31.53 -31.87 -45.37
N ILE A 107 31.93 -31.06 -46.33
CA ILE A 107 31.43 -29.71 -46.59
C ILE A 107 30.00 -29.87 -47.12
N GLN A 108 29.02 -29.22 -46.49
CA GLN A 108 27.72 -28.93 -47.10
C GLN A 108 27.50 -27.42 -47.17
N PRO A 109 26.87 -26.94 -48.27
CA PRO A 109 26.99 -25.56 -48.71
C PRO A 109 26.01 -24.63 -47.99
N ALA A 110 26.39 -23.35 -47.98
CA ALA A 110 25.67 -22.24 -47.38
C ALA A 110 24.20 -22.17 -47.83
N ARG A 111 23.29 -22.21 -46.86
CA ARG A 111 21.96 -21.61 -46.99
C ARG A 111 22.04 -20.19 -46.43
N SER A 112 22.10 -19.23 -47.33
CA SER A 112 21.74 -17.84 -47.08
C SER A 112 20.26 -17.79 -46.68
N GLY A 113 19.99 -17.71 -45.37
CA GLY A 113 18.67 -17.59 -44.77
C GLY A 113 18.59 -16.32 -43.94
N TRP A 114 17.49 -15.60 -44.06
CA TRP A 114 17.26 -14.28 -43.49
C TRP A 114 16.99 -14.33 -41.98
N ASP A 115 17.97 -14.71 -41.16
CA ASP A 115 17.81 -14.88 -39.70
C ASP A 115 18.65 -13.92 -38.84
N ASN A 116 19.18 -12.84 -39.41
CA ASN A 116 19.87 -11.79 -38.64
C ASN A 116 19.09 -10.47 -38.63
N VAL A 117 17.84 -10.52 -38.20
CA VAL A 117 17.25 -9.34 -37.55
C VAL A 117 17.71 -9.41 -36.09
N PRO A 118 18.57 -8.49 -35.61
CA PRO A 118 18.87 -8.46 -34.18
C PRO A 118 17.54 -8.35 -33.43
N ALA A 119 17.29 -9.28 -32.51
CA ALA A 119 16.17 -9.16 -31.59
C ALA A 119 16.16 -7.72 -31.05
N PRO A 120 15.02 -7.00 -31.07
CA PRO A 120 14.97 -5.62 -30.64
C PRO A 120 15.61 -5.52 -29.25
N ALA A 121 16.61 -4.65 -29.12
CA ALA A 121 17.39 -4.50 -27.90
C ALA A 121 16.45 -4.45 -26.69
N GLU A 122 16.73 -5.28 -25.68
CA GLU A 122 15.89 -5.28 -24.48
C GLU A 122 15.84 -3.86 -23.90
N PRO A 123 14.67 -3.38 -23.45
CA PRO A 123 14.57 -2.07 -22.83
C PRO A 123 15.54 -1.99 -21.65
N THR A 124 16.33 -0.91 -21.55
CA THR A 124 17.15 -0.68 -20.37
C THR A 124 16.26 -0.24 -19.21
N TYR A 125 16.02 -1.12 -18.24
CA TYR A 125 15.22 -0.80 -17.06
C TYR A 125 16.04 -0.01 -16.05
N ARG A 126 15.52 1.15 -15.62
CA ARG A 126 16.06 1.88 -14.47
C ARG A 126 15.06 1.78 -13.33
N SER A 127 15.48 1.12 -12.27
CA SER A 127 14.58 0.85 -11.15
C SER A 127 14.11 2.13 -10.45
N ASN A 128 14.96 3.16 -10.40
CA ASN A 128 14.74 4.42 -9.68
C ASN A 128 14.39 4.27 -8.18
N VAL A 129 14.54 3.06 -7.62
CA VAL A 129 14.35 2.83 -6.19
C VAL A 129 15.52 3.44 -5.41
N ASN A 130 15.20 4.19 -4.36
CA ASN A 130 16.19 4.78 -3.47
C ASN A 130 16.68 3.72 -2.47
N VAL A 131 17.92 3.28 -2.63
CA VAL A 131 18.58 2.28 -1.77
C VAL A 131 18.64 2.67 -0.29
N LYS A 132 18.53 3.98 0.04
CA LYS A 132 18.54 4.46 1.42
C LYS A 132 17.23 4.20 2.15
N HIS A 133 16.13 3.94 1.44
CA HIS A 133 14.81 3.72 2.07
C HIS A 133 14.56 2.21 2.22
N THR A 134 14.78 1.67 3.41
CA THR A 134 14.66 0.24 3.71
C THR A 134 13.67 0.01 4.84
N PHE A 135 13.30 -1.25 5.10
CA PHE A 135 12.43 -1.58 6.24
C PHE A 135 13.12 -1.39 7.61
N ASP A 136 14.45 -1.44 7.64
CA ASP A 136 15.26 -1.38 8.87
C ASP A 136 15.42 0.05 9.39
N ASN A 137 15.26 1.02 8.49
CA ASN A 137 15.24 2.44 8.83
C ASN A 137 13.86 3.08 8.76
N PHE A 138 12.82 2.26 8.61
CA PHE A 138 11.44 2.68 8.82
C PHE A 138 11.02 2.35 10.26
N VAL A 139 10.81 3.38 11.07
CA VAL A 139 10.41 3.22 12.48
C VAL A 139 8.94 2.80 12.58
N GLU A 140 8.71 1.61 13.13
CA GLU A 140 7.37 1.08 13.36
C GLU A 140 6.70 1.75 14.57
N GLY A 141 5.42 2.08 14.41
CA GLY A 141 4.54 2.56 15.46
C GLY A 141 3.10 2.09 15.21
N LYS A 142 2.19 2.32 16.17
CA LYS A 142 0.78 1.88 16.06
C LYS A 142 0.10 2.41 14.80
N SER A 143 0.42 3.64 14.44
CA SER A 143 -0.08 4.39 13.27
C SER A 143 0.35 3.83 11.90
N ASN A 144 1.40 3.01 11.84
CA ASN A 144 1.97 2.52 10.59
C ASN A 144 2.29 1.01 10.57
N GLN A 145 2.05 0.30 11.67
CA GLN A 145 2.38 -1.11 11.83
C GLN A 145 1.76 -2.00 10.75
N LEU A 146 0.46 -1.82 10.47
CA LEU A 146 -0.22 -2.60 9.43
C LEU A 146 0.36 -2.32 8.03
N ALA A 147 0.65 -1.05 7.72
CA ALA A 147 1.23 -0.67 6.44
C ALA A 147 2.64 -1.25 6.26
N ARG A 148 3.47 -1.21 7.31
CA ARG A 148 4.81 -1.80 7.30
C ARG A 148 4.75 -3.32 7.14
N ALA A 149 3.86 -4.00 7.86
CA ALA A 149 3.68 -5.45 7.77
C ALA A 149 3.19 -5.88 6.38
N ALA A 150 2.19 -5.18 5.82
CA ALA A 150 1.69 -5.42 4.47
C ALA A 150 2.77 -5.20 3.41
N ALA A 151 3.52 -4.09 3.51
CA ALA A 151 4.65 -3.79 2.64
C ALA A 151 5.73 -4.88 2.72
N ARG A 152 6.06 -5.37 3.93
CA ARG A 152 7.00 -6.47 4.10
C ARG A 152 6.50 -7.75 3.43
N GLN A 153 5.23 -8.11 3.64
CA GLN A 153 4.64 -9.31 3.02
C GLN A 153 4.68 -9.25 1.49
N VAL A 154 4.42 -8.07 0.90
CA VAL A 154 4.51 -7.85 -0.56
C VAL A 154 5.95 -7.96 -1.06
N ALA A 155 6.93 -7.44 -0.30
CA ALA A 155 8.33 -7.59 -0.66
C ALA A 155 8.80 -9.04 -0.60
N ASP A 156 8.22 -9.84 0.31
CA ASP A 156 8.55 -11.25 0.56
C ASP A 156 7.91 -12.18 -0.49
N ASN A 157 6.71 -11.86 -0.98
CA ASN A 157 5.98 -12.64 -1.98
C ASN A 157 5.30 -11.73 -3.03
N PRO A 158 6.08 -11.07 -3.92
CA PRO A 158 5.54 -10.16 -4.93
C PRO A 158 4.62 -10.90 -5.90
N GLY A 159 3.46 -10.32 -6.19
CA GLY A 159 2.40 -10.89 -7.03
C GLY A 159 1.50 -11.86 -6.27
N GLY A 160 2.05 -12.63 -5.33
CA GLY A 160 1.31 -13.64 -4.57
C GLY A 160 0.57 -13.13 -3.34
N ALA A 161 1.04 -12.04 -2.71
CA ALA A 161 0.37 -11.40 -1.58
C ALA A 161 -0.09 -9.98 -1.94
N TYR A 162 -1.36 -9.67 -1.65
CA TYR A 162 -1.92 -8.31 -1.71
C TYR A 162 -1.58 -7.54 -2.99
N ASN A 163 -2.24 -7.88 -4.11
CA ASN A 163 -2.02 -7.24 -5.41
C ASN A 163 -3.32 -6.59 -5.94
N PRO A 164 -3.39 -5.26 -6.08
CA PRO A 164 -2.37 -4.29 -5.68
C PRO A 164 -2.29 -4.09 -4.16
N LEU A 165 -1.16 -3.56 -3.70
CA LEU A 165 -1.04 -2.92 -2.39
C LEU A 165 -1.26 -1.42 -2.56
N PHE A 166 -2.23 -0.85 -1.85
CA PHE A 166 -2.56 0.57 -1.89
C PHE A 166 -2.32 1.23 -0.52
N LEU A 167 -1.31 2.10 -0.45
CA LEU A 167 -0.96 2.84 0.77
C LEU A 167 -1.49 4.26 0.71
N TYR A 168 -2.31 4.68 1.66
CA TYR A 168 -2.85 6.04 1.66
C TYR A 168 -2.70 6.76 3.01
N GLY A 169 -2.69 8.08 2.98
CA GLY A 169 -2.55 8.91 4.17
C GLY A 169 -2.00 10.29 3.84
N GLY A 170 -1.94 11.18 4.84
CA GLY A 170 -1.43 12.53 4.68
C GLY A 170 0.00 12.63 4.12
N THR A 171 0.41 13.86 3.81
CA THR A 171 1.77 14.14 3.34
C THR A 171 2.80 13.84 4.42
N GLY A 172 3.98 13.34 4.02
CA GLY A 172 5.09 13.13 4.95
C GLY A 172 4.85 12.05 6.01
N LEU A 173 4.01 11.04 5.76
CA LEU A 173 3.77 9.93 6.68
C LEU A 173 4.59 8.66 6.37
N GLY A 174 5.46 8.70 5.37
CA GLY A 174 6.34 7.57 5.03
C GLY A 174 5.83 6.63 3.93
N LYS A 175 4.75 7.00 3.22
CA LYS A 175 4.25 6.28 2.02
C LYS A 175 5.37 5.98 1.01
N THR A 176 6.07 7.02 0.56
CA THR A 176 7.21 6.90 -0.36
C THR A 176 8.33 6.04 0.23
N HIS A 177 8.63 6.16 1.52
CA HIS A 177 9.66 5.33 2.17
C HIS A 177 9.29 3.85 2.09
N LEU A 178 8.07 3.47 2.49
CA LEU A 178 7.62 2.08 2.41
C LEU A 178 7.61 1.57 0.98
N LEU A 179 7.18 2.38 0.02
CA LEU A 179 7.18 2.02 -1.39
C LEU A 179 8.61 1.67 -1.88
N HIS A 180 9.60 2.51 -1.54
CA HIS A 180 11.01 2.21 -1.84
C HIS A 180 11.54 1.00 -1.06
N ALA A 181 11.14 0.81 0.19
CA ALA A 181 11.53 -0.34 1.00
C ALA A 181 11.03 -1.66 0.40
N VAL A 182 9.82 -1.68 -0.15
CA VAL A 182 9.28 -2.82 -0.92
C VAL A 182 10.16 -3.09 -2.13
N GLY A 183 10.45 -2.06 -2.93
CA GLY A 183 11.31 -2.18 -4.11
C GLY A 183 12.69 -2.76 -3.77
N ASN A 184 13.34 -2.23 -2.73
CA ASN A 184 14.63 -2.73 -2.24
C ASN A 184 14.53 -4.18 -1.74
N GLY A 185 13.45 -4.54 -1.05
CA GLY A 185 13.22 -5.92 -0.59
C GLY A 185 13.03 -6.92 -1.73
N ILE A 186 12.33 -6.52 -2.81
CA ILE A 186 12.17 -7.35 -4.01
C ILE A 186 13.52 -7.55 -4.71
N VAL A 187 14.27 -6.46 -4.94
CA VAL A 187 15.60 -6.52 -5.60
C VAL A 187 16.60 -7.33 -4.78
N ALA A 188 16.58 -7.22 -3.45
CA ALA A 188 17.46 -7.99 -2.57
C ALA A 188 17.24 -9.51 -2.69
N ARG A 189 16.01 -9.96 -2.97
CA ARG A 189 15.67 -11.38 -3.14
C ARG A 189 15.86 -11.88 -4.56
N LYS A 190 15.49 -11.05 -5.54
CA LYS A 190 15.61 -11.34 -6.96
C LYS A 190 16.40 -10.20 -7.62
N PRO A 191 17.75 -10.29 -7.66
CA PRO A 191 18.61 -9.21 -8.19
C PRO A 191 18.31 -8.82 -9.63
N ASN A 192 17.79 -9.76 -10.43
CA ASN A 192 17.40 -9.55 -11.83
C ASN A 192 15.93 -9.08 -11.99
N ALA A 193 15.23 -8.78 -10.90
CA ALA A 193 13.85 -8.30 -10.98
C ALA A 193 13.77 -6.92 -11.62
N LYS A 194 12.89 -6.77 -12.60
CA LYS A 194 12.54 -5.51 -13.25
C LYS A 194 11.56 -4.76 -12.36
N VAL A 195 12.09 -4.07 -11.34
CA VAL A 195 11.31 -3.26 -10.38
C VAL A 195 11.34 -1.81 -10.84
N VAL A 196 10.22 -1.16 -11.12
CA VAL A 196 10.17 0.25 -11.57
C VAL A 196 9.42 1.12 -10.59
N TYR A 197 10.12 2.12 -10.04
CA TYR A 197 9.55 3.22 -9.26
C TYR A 197 9.36 4.49 -10.09
N MET A 198 8.22 5.15 -9.88
CA MET A 198 7.96 6.49 -10.41
C MET A 198 6.82 7.22 -9.68
N HIS A 199 6.75 8.54 -9.82
CA HIS A 199 5.54 9.31 -9.57
C HIS A 199 4.55 9.17 -10.74
N SER A 200 3.25 9.28 -10.47
CA SER A 200 2.21 9.17 -11.51
C SER A 200 2.34 10.23 -12.61
N GLU A 201 2.81 11.45 -12.32
CA GLU A 201 3.05 12.47 -13.35
C GLU A 201 4.13 12.06 -14.34
N ARG A 202 5.13 11.29 -13.90
CA ARG A 202 6.17 10.79 -14.80
C ARG A 202 5.60 9.78 -15.79
N PHE A 203 4.66 8.94 -15.36
CA PHE A 203 3.96 8.03 -16.27
C PHE A 203 3.20 8.81 -17.35
N VAL A 204 2.47 9.87 -16.95
CA VAL A 204 1.78 10.78 -17.87
C VAL A 204 2.77 11.42 -18.86
N GLN A 205 3.90 11.96 -18.36
CA GLN A 205 4.92 12.58 -19.19
C GLN A 205 5.55 11.60 -20.19
N ASP A 206 5.88 10.38 -19.75
CA ASP A 206 6.46 9.34 -20.59
C ASP A 206 5.48 8.90 -21.68
N MET A 207 4.19 8.80 -21.36
CA MET A 207 3.15 8.51 -22.34
C MET A 207 3.01 9.64 -23.37
N VAL A 208 2.98 10.90 -22.93
CA VAL A 208 2.89 12.06 -23.85
C VAL A 208 4.10 12.08 -24.80
N LYS A 209 5.31 11.85 -24.29
CA LYS A 209 6.52 11.75 -25.12
C LYS A 209 6.43 10.59 -26.11
N ALA A 210 5.95 9.43 -25.67
CA ALA A 210 5.78 8.27 -26.54
C ALA A 210 4.77 8.54 -27.67
N LEU A 211 3.67 9.25 -27.38
CA LEU A 211 2.71 9.67 -28.40
C LEU A 211 3.33 10.66 -29.39
N GLN A 212 4.08 11.65 -28.90
CA GLN A 212 4.75 12.65 -29.76
C GLN A 212 5.78 12.01 -30.70
N ASN A 213 6.46 10.95 -30.23
CA ASN A 213 7.52 10.27 -30.97
C ASN A 213 7.04 9.02 -31.72
N ASN A 214 5.72 8.76 -31.79
CA ASN A 214 5.15 7.53 -32.37
C ASN A 214 5.71 6.21 -31.76
N ALA A 215 6.07 6.24 -30.48
CA ALA A 215 6.73 5.17 -29.74
C ALA A 215 5.82 4.54 -28.65
N ILE A 216 4.49 4.58 -28.84
CA ILE A 216 3.53 4.10 -27.83
C ILE A 216 3.66 2.60 -27.54
N GLU A 217 4.03 1.80 -28.53
CA GLU A 217 4.25 0.36 -28.33
C GLU A 217 5.48 0.07 -27.47
N GLU A 218 6.52 0.90 -27.58
CA GLU A 218 7.71 0.80 -26.73
C GLU A 218 7.38 1.17 -25.28
N PHE A 219 6.56 2.21 -25.09
CA PHE A 219 6.02 2.58 -23.78
C PHE A 219 5.24 1.42 -23.15
N LYS A 220 4.29 0.82 -23.89
CA LYS A 220 3.51 -0.33 -23.41
C LYS A 220 4.41 -1.50 -23.05
N ARG A 221 5.34 -1.86 -23.93
CA ARG A 221 6.30 -2.95 -23.71
C ARG A 221 7.13 -2.70 -22.46
N TYR A 222 7.62 -1.47 -22.25
CA TYR A 222 8.41 -1.11 -21.07
C TYR A 222 7.61 -1.33 -19.78
N TYR A 223 6.41 -0.74 -19.66
CA TYR A 223 5.64 -0.80 -18.42
C TYR A 223 4.96 -2.14 -18.15
N ARG A 224 4.61 -2.91 -19.19
CA ARG A 224 3.92 -4.21 -19.04
C ARG A 224 4.88 -5.41 -18.87
N SER A 225 6.19 -5.18 -18.89
CA SER A 225 7.20 -6.23 -18.77
C SER A 225 7.96 -6.21 -17.44
N VAL A 226 7.57 -5.34 -16.52
CA VAL A 226 8.17 -5.22 -15.19
C VAL A 226 7.68 -6.35 -14.27
N ASP A 227 8.54 -6.82 -13.36
CA ASP A 227 8.13 -7.75 -12.29
C ASP A 227 7.33 -7.02 -11.20
N ALA A 228 7.62 -5.73 -10.99
CA ALA A 228 6.91 -4.89 -10.04
C ALA A 228 6.83 -3.43 -10.52
N LEU A 229 5.64 -2.84 -10.44
CA LEU A 229 5.37 -1.43 -10.73
C LEU A 229 4.98 -0.68 -9.44
N LEU A 230 5.76 0.33 -9.10
CA LEU A 230 5.64 1.12 -7.88
C LEU A 230 5.32 2.56 -8.26
N ILE A 231 4.07 2.98 -8.04
CA ILE A 231 3.60 4.31 -8.40
C ILE A 231 3.30 5.12 -7.16
N ASP A 232 4.01 6.22 -7.01
CA ASP A 232 3.76 7.21 -5.98
C ASP A 232 2.70 8.23 -6.43
N ASP A 233 1.91 8.71 -5.48
CA ASP A 233 0.98 9.83 -5.62
C ASP A 233 -0.02 9.69 -6.80
N ILE A 234 -0.85 8.64 -6.77
CA ILE A 234 -1.81 8.32 -7.83
C ILE A 234 -2.85 9.44 -8.07
N GLN A 235 -3.06 10.34 -7.11
CA GLN A 235 -3.98 11.45 -7.21
C GLN A 235 -3.66 12.40 -8.37
N PHE A 236 -2.42 12.45 -8.85
CA PHE A 236 -2.05 13.30 -9.98
C PHE A 236 -2.47 12.77 -11.36
N PHE A 237 -3.04 11.55 -11.42
CA PHE A 237 -3.79 11.12 -12.61
C PHE A 237 -5.11 11.87 -12.81
N ALA A 238 -5.60 12.60 -11.80
CA ALA A 238 -6.87 13.30 -11.87
C ALA A 238 -6.99 14.16 -13.16
N ASN A 239 -8.10 13.98 -13.86
CA ASN A 239 -8.44 14.68 -15.11
C ASN A 239 -7.44 14.45 -16.27
N LYS A 240 -6.67 13.35 -16.25
CA LYS A 240 -5.77 12.92 -17.33
C LYS A 240 -6.35 11.71 -18.08
N GLU A 241 -7.53 11.86 -18.68
CA GLU A 241 -8.35 10.77 -19.25
C GLU A 241 -7.55 9.77 -20.10
N ARG A 242 -6.82 10.23 -21.13
CA ARG A 242 -6.02 9.33 -21.98
C ARG A 242 -4.96 8.54 -21.20
N SER A 243 -4.33 9.17 -20.21
CA SER A 243 -3.32 8.51 -19.37
C SER A 243 -3.93 7.58 -18.35
N GLN A 244 -5.13 7.88 -17.85
CA GLN A 244 -5.91 6.97 -17.02
C GLN A 244 -6.31 5.71 -17.81
N GLU A 245 -6.75 5.87 -19.05
CA GLU A 245 -7.10 4.75 -19.93
C GLU A 245 -5.89 3.85 -20.20
N GLU A 246 -4.75 4.40 -20.61
CA GLU A 246 -3.54 3.59 -20.86
C GLU A 246 -3.02 2.96 -19.56
N PHE A 247 -3.09 3.67 -18.44
CA PHE A 247 -2.74 3.11 -17.14
C PHE A 247 -3.68 1.97 -16.74
N PHE A 248 -4.99 2.07 -17.00
CA PHE A 248 -5.96 1.01 -16.75
C PHE A 248 -5.61 -0.27 -17.52
N HIS A 249 -5.20 -0.14 -18.78
CA HIS A 249 -4.75 -1.29 -19.58
C HIS A 249 -3.43 -1.87 -19.08
N THR A 250 -2.47 -1.02 -18.72
CA THR A 250 -1.19 -1.44 -18.14
C THR A 250 -1.40 -2.17 -16.81
N PHE A 251 -2.28 -1.65 -15.96
CA PHE A 251 -2.66 -2.26 -14.68
C PHE A 251 -3.21 -3.67 -14.89
N ASN A 252 -4.12 -3.87 -15.86
CA ASN A 252 -4.68 -5.21 -16.13
C ASN A 252 -3.66 -6.18 -16.66
N ALA A 253 -2.83 -5.75 -17.61
CA ALA A 253 -1.80 -6.61 -18.17
C ALA A 253 -0.83 -7.12 -17.08
N LEU A 254 -0.43 -6.24 -16.16
CA LEU A 254 0.42 -6.60 -15.03
C LEU A 254 -0.29 -7.48 -13.99
N LEU A 255 -1.57 -7.24 -13.77
CA LEU A 255 -2.32 -8.02 -12.83
C LEU A 255 -2.59 -9.45 -13.33
N GLU A 256 -2.98 -9.59 -14.60
CA GLU A 256 -3.23 -10.87 -15.27
C GLU A 256 -1.94 -11.70 -15.40
N GLY A 257 -0.80 -11.04 -15.59
CA GLY A 257 0.52 -11.69 -15.58
C GLY A 257 1.10 -11.90 -14.17
N ASN A 258 0.33 -11.64 -13.11
CA ASN A 258 0.71 -11.80 -11.71
C ASN A 258 1.96 -10.98 -11.30
N GLN A 259 2.20 -9.85 -11.97
CA GLN A 259 3.23 -8.89 -11.60
C GLN A 259 2.73 -7.95 -10.51
N GLN A 260 3.62 -7.55 -9.61
CA GLN A 260 3.24 -6.80 -8.43
C GLN A 260 2.94 -5.34 -8.76
N ILE A 261 1.83 -4.81 -8.25
CA ILE A 261 1.49 -3.39 -8.31
C ILE A 261 1.45 -2.83 -6.89
N ILE A 262 2.18 -1.74 -6.63
CA ILE A 262 2.07 -0.97 -5.38
C ILE A 262 1.79 0.49 -5.72
N LEU A 263 0.77 1.05 -5.08
CA LEU A 263 0.29 2.40 -5.30
C LEU A 263 0.29 3.19 -4.00
N THR A 264 0.56 4.49 -4.07
CA THR A 264 0.31 5.41 -2.94
C THR A 264 -0.65 6.52 -3.31
N SER A 265 -1.29 7.10 -2.29
CA SER A 265 -2.20 8.24 -2.45
C SER A 265 -2.24 9.12 -1.20
N ASP A 266 -2.63 10.39 -1.35
CA ASP A 266 -2.98 11.26 -0.21
C ASP A 266 -4.37 10.96 0.37
N ARG A 267 -5.21 10.22 -0.38
CA ARG A 267 -6.62 9.95 -0.09
C ARG A 267 -7.00 8.51 -0.36
N TYR A 268 -8.11 8.08 0.25
CA TYR A 268 -8.69 6.77 -0.02
C TYR A 268 -9.17 6.67 -1.48
N PRO A 269 -9.12 5.51 -2.17
CA PRO A 269 -9.44 5.39 -3.59
C PRO A 269 -10.75 6.04 -4.04
N LYS A 270 -11.83 5.88 -3.24
CA LYS A 270 -13.15 6.46 -3.57
C LYS A 270 -13.17 8.00 -3.52
N GLU A 271 -12.25 8.62 -2.78
CA GLU A 271 -12.18 10.06 -2.52
C GLU A 271 -11.28 10.81 -3.52
N ILE A 272 -10.66 10.09 -4.46
CA ILE A 272 -9.77 10.68 -5.45
C ILE A 272 -10.60 11.32 -6.57
N ASN A 273 -10.83 12.62 -6.47
CA ASN A 273 -11.60 13.37 -7.47
C ASN A 273 -10.86 13.40 -8.82
N GLY A 274 -11.61 13.26 -9.92
CA GLY A 274 -11.05 13.29 -11.27
C GLY A 274 -10.40 11.99 -11.75
N VAL A 275 -10.43 10.91 -10.95
CA VAL A 275 -10.05 9.55 -11.39
C VAL A 275 -11.30 8.74 -11.73
N GLU A 276 -11.28 8.00 -12.83
CA GLU A 276 -12.37 7.15 -13.30
C GLU A 276 -12.76 6.06 -12.28
N ASP A 277 -14.06 5.78 -12.15
CA ASP A 277 -14.56 4.82 -11.16
C ASP A 277 -14.02 3.40 -11.36
N ARG A 278 -13.74 3.01 -12.60
CA ARG A 278 -13.11 1.71 -12.90
C ARG A 278 -11.70 1.61 -12.32
N LEU A 279 -10.91 2.70 -12.33
CA LEU A 279 -9.59 2.72 -11.70
C LEU A 279 -9.72 2.72 -10.17
N LYS A 280 -10.64 3.51 -9.61
CA LYS A 280 -10.90 3.53 -8.16
C LYS A 280 -11.26 2.14 -7.62
N SER A 281 -12.10 1.40 -8.35
CA SER A 281 -12.45 0.02 -8.03
C SER A 281 -11.21 -0.88 -8.01
N ARG A 282 -10.32 -0.72 -8.99
CA ARG A 282 -9.06 -1.48 -9.13
C ARG A 282 -7.99 -1.08 -8.12
N PHE A 283 -8.09 0.10 -7.53
CA PHE A 283 -7.23 0.47 -6.41
C PHE A 283 -7.71 -0.17 -5.11
N GLY A 284 -9.03 -0.27 -4.93
CA GLY A 284 -9.65 -0.74 -3.69
C GLY A 284 -9.83 -2.26 -3.54
N TRP A 285 -9.85 -3.03 -4.64
CA TRP A 285 -10.08 -4.49 -4.60
C TRP A 285 -8.90 -5.33 -4.06
N GLY A 286 -7.69 -4.76 -4.01
CA GLY A 286 -6.51 -5.37 -3.39
C GLY A 286 -6.47 -5.13 -1.88
N LEU A 287 -5.28 -4.92 -1.32
CA LEU A 287 -5.16 -4.48 0.08
C LEU A 287 -4.99 -2.97 0.15
N THR A 288 -5.95 -2.29 0.78
CA THR A 288 -5.87 -0.85 1.03
C THR A 288 -5.55 -0.59 2.50
N VAL A 289 -4.44 0.10 2.77
CA VAL A 289 -3.93 0.34 4.13
C VAL A 289 -3.68 1.83 4.36
N ALA A 290 -4.23 2.34 5.47
CA ALA A 290 -3.98 3.70 5.93
C ALA A 290 -2.61 3.80 6.63
N ILE A 291 -1.95 4.95 6.47
CA ILE A 291 -0.85 5.40 7.30
C ILE A 291 -1.30 6.66 8.02
N GLU A 292 -1.28 6.62 9.35
CA GLU A 292 -1.73 7.71 10.21
C GLU A 292 -0.53 8.52 10.75
N PRO A 293 -0.76 9.75 11.24
CA PRO A 293 0.29 10.50 11.94
C PRO A 293 0.84 9.74 13.16
N PRO A 294 2.17 9.72 13.35
CA PRO A 294 2.79 8.99 14.45
C PRO A 294 2.51 9.60 15.82
N GLU A 295 2.32 8.72 16.80
CA GLU A 295 2.27 9.02 18.23
C GLU A 295 3.60 9.58 18.76
N LEU A 296 3.58 10.17 19.95
CA LEU A 296 4.74 10.88 20.52
C LEU A 296 5.97 9.98 20.61
N GLU A 297 5.79 8.76 21.10
CA GLU A 297 6.83 7.75 21.26
C GLU A 297 7.50 7.44 19.92
N THR A 298 6.68 7.24 18.88
CA THR A 298 7.14 6.96 17.52
C THR A 298 7.83 8.17 16.89
N ARG A 299 7.35 9.41 17.14
CA ARG A 299 8.04 10.64 16.70
C ARG A 299 9.42 10.79 17.34
N VAL A 300 9.56 10.49 18.63
CA VAL A 300 10.85 10.50 19.33
C VAL A 300 11.78 9.46 18.72
N ALA A 301 11.31 8.23 18.52
CA ALA A 301 12.10 7.15 17.91
C ALA A 301 12.54 7.50 16.48
N ILE A 302 11.68 8.13 15.68
CA ILE A 302 12.03 8.64 14.35
C ILE A 302 13.17 9.68 14.43
N LEU A 303 13.06 10.67 15.31
CA LEU A 303 14.10 11.70 15.47
C LEU A 303 15.44 11.08 15.87
N MET A 304 15.42 10.13 16.81
CA MET A 304 16.63 9.44 17.26
C MET A 304 17.24 8.62 16.13
N LYS A 305 16.43 7.80 15.43
CA LYS A 305 16.89 7.00 14.28
C LYS A 305 17.50 7.87 13.18
N LYS A 306 16.87 9.01 12.88
CA LYS A 306 17.36 9.97 11.87
C LYS A 306 18.62 10.70 12.33
N ALA A 307 18.77 10.98 13.62
CA ALA A 307 19.99 11.56 14.16
C ALA A 307 21.16 10.56 14.06
N ASP A 308 20.90 9.29 14.41
CA ASP A 308 21.87 8.19 14.28
C ASP A 308 22.30 7.99 12.81
N GLU A 309 21.37 8.05 11.85
CA GLU A 309 21.66 8.00 10.41
C GLU A 309 22.56 9.13 9.90
N ASN A 310 22.60 10.26 10.62
CA ASN A 310 23.44 11.42 10.30
C ASN A 310 24.67 11.51 11.21
N ASP A 311 24.98 10.46 11.98
CA ASP A 311 26.10 10.41 12.92
C ASP A 311 26.07 11.55 13.97
N ILE A 312 24.86 11.99 14.37
CA ILE A 312 24.65 13.05 15.34
C ILE A 312 24.10 12.49 16.65
N ARG A 313 24.80 12.79 17.75
CA ARG A 313 24.30 12.49 19.09
C ARG A 313 23.17 13.45 19.47
N LEU A 314 21.93 12.98 19.42
CA LEU A 314 20.75 13.71 19.88
C LEU A 314 20.33 13.23 21.28
N PRO A 315 20.41 14.07 22.33
CA PRO A 315 19.93 13.68 23.66
C PRO A 315 18.43 13.37 23.65
N GLY A 316 18.00 12.33 24.38
CA GLY A 316 16.60 11.89 24.39
C GLY A 316 15.61 12.95 24.86
N GLU A 317 16.00 13.79 25.83
CA GLU A 317 15.20 14.93 26.28
C GLU A 317 14.99 15.99 25.19
N VAL A 318 15.98 16.17 24.30
CA VAL A 318 15.87 17.10 23.17
C VAL A 318 14.97 16.50 22.09
N ALA A 319 15.12 15.21 21.78
CA ALA A 319 14.22 14.51 20.87
C ALA A 319 12.76 14.58 21.35
N PHE A 320 12.54 14.35 22.65
CA PHE A 320 11.24 14.51 23.29
C PHE A 320 10.70 15.95 23.19
N PHE A 321 11.54 16.95 23.43
CA PHE A 321 11.17 18.36 23.32
C PHE A 321 10.70 18.71 21.89
N ILE A 322 11.45 18.30 20.87
CA ILE A 322 11.11 18.52 19.45
C ILE A 322 9.80 17.78 19.11
N ALA A 323 9.70 16.49 19.41
CA ALA A 323 8.54 15.66 19.10
C ALA A 323 7.25 16.10 19.82
N LYS A 324 7.36 16.71 21.00
CA LYS A 324 6.20 17.23 21.74
C LYS A 324 5.62 18.49 21.08
N ARG A 325 6.49 19.31 20.48
CA ARG A 325 6.09 20.55 19.80
C ARG A 325 5.63 20.29 18.37
N LEU A 326 6.35 19.48 17.61
CA LEU A 326 6.07 19.19 16.21
C LEU A 326 5.17 17.95 16.07
N ARG A 327 3.92 18.15 15.63
CA ARG A 327 2.86 17.12 15.64
C ARG A 327 2.25 16.78 14.28
N SER A 328 2.64 17.51 13.25
CA SER A 328 2.07 17.50 11.91
C SER A 328 2.40 16.20 11.15
N ASN A 329 3.65 16.04 10.69
CA ASN A 329 4.09 14.91 9.88
C ASN A 329 5.59 14.64 10.04
N VAL A 330 6.05 13.47 9.56
CA VAL A 330 7.46 13.05 9.68
C VAL A 330 8.40 13.96 8.90
N ARG A 331 7.96 14.52 7.77
CA ARG A 331 8.77 15.43 6.96
C ARG A 331 9.12 16.71 7.72
N GLU A 332 8.20 17.25 8.52
CA GLU A 332 8.47 18.40 9.38
C GLU A 332 9.42 18.05 10.54
N LEU A 333 9.29 16.87 11.13
CA LEU A 333 10.24 16.38 12.14
C LEU A 333 11.66 16.29 11.57
N GLU A 334 11.80 15.67 10.40
CA GLU A 334 13.08 15.57 9.68
C GLU A 334 13.62 16.95 9.30
N GLY A 335 12.77 17.85 8.81
CA GLY A 335 13.15 19.22 8.48
C GLY A 335 13.66 20.01 9.69
N ALA A 336 13.00 19.85 10.85
CA ALA A 336 13.45 20.46 12.10
C ALA A 336 14.77 19.86 12.58
N LEU A 337 14.92 18.53 12.54
CA LEU A 337 16.17 17.87 12.90
C LEU A 337 17.32 18.33 12.00
N ASN A 338 17.12 18.38 10.68
CA ASN A 338 18.12 18.87 9.73
C ASN A 338 18.55 20.31 10.04
N ARG A 339 17.60 21.17 10.45
CA ARG A 339 17.92 22.54 10.87
C ARG A 339 18.75 22.59 12.15
N VAL A 340 18.43 21.75 13.13
CA VAL A 340 19.21 21.62 14.38
C VAL A 340 20.63 21.13 14.07
N ILE A 341 20.76 20.08 13.24
CA ILE A 341 22.05 19.53 12.80
C ILE A 341 22.88 20.59 12.06
N ALA A 342 22.28 21.29 11.10
CA ALA A 342 22.98 22.34 10.36
C ALA A 342 23.50 23.45 11.29
N ASN A 343 22.66 23.94 12.21
CA ASN A 343 23.10 24.96 13.18
C ASN A 343 24.21 24.44 14.11
N ALA A 344 24.14 23.16 14.52
CA ALA A 344 25.14 22.57 15.41
C ALA A 344 26.49 22.47 14.69
N ASN A 345 26.48 22.05 13.43
CA ASN A 345 27.66 21.99 12.58
C ASN A 345 28.26 23.38 12.31
N PHE A 346 27.44 24.42 12.10
CA PHE A 346 27.94 25.78 11.88
C PHE A 346 28.51 26.44 13.13
N THR A 347 27.95 26.16 14.30
CA THR A 347 28.34 26.83 15.56
C THR A 347 29.30 26.01 16.42
N GLY A 348 29.44 24.71 16.15
CA GLY A 348 30.18 23.76 16.99
C GLY A 348 29.58 23.56 18.38
N ARG A 349 28.36 24.05 18.63
CA ARG A 349 27.69 23.95 19.94
C ARG A 349 27.06 22.58 20.13
N ALA A 350 27.05 22.11 21.37
CA ALA A 350 26.31 20.92 21.75
C ALA A 350 24.79 21.14 21.57
N ILE A 351 24.09 20.10 21.14
CA ILE A 351 22.64 20.12 20.94
C ILE A 351 21.95 20.02 22.32
N THR A 352 21.56 21.16 22.87
CA THR A 352 20.78 21.28 24.12
C THR A 352 19.36 21.79 23.84
N ILE A 353 18.47 21.76 24.83
CA ILE A 353 17.10 22.29 24.69
C ILE A 353 17.12 23.79 24.32
N ASP A 354 17.98 24.59 24.97
CA ASP A 354 18.08 26.02 24.69
C ASP A 354 18.59 26.29 23.28
N PHE A 355 19.58 25.51 22.84
CA PHE A 355 20.07 25.56 21.46
C PHE A 355 18.97 25.26 20.45
N VAL A 356 18.14 24.24 20.70
CA VAL A 356 17.02 23.89 19.81
C VAL A 356 15.94 24.99 19.79
N ARG A 357 15.66 25.64 20.93
CA ARG A 357 14.73 26.79 20.97
C ARG A 357 15.22 27.94 20.11
N GLU A 358 16.52 28.22 20.12
CA GLU A 358 17.14 29.22 19.26
C GLU A 358 17.05 28.80 17.78
N ALA A 359 17.50 27.58 17.45
CA ALA A 359 17.57 27.08 16.07
C ALA A 359 16.20 26.89 15.41
N LEU A 360 15.15 26.61 16.19
CA LEU A 360 13.79 26.38 15.70
C LEU A 360 12.83 27.53 16.01
N ARG A 361 13.31 28.70 16.45
CA ARG A 361 12.49 29.82 16.94
C ARG A 361 11.30 30.16 16.02
N ASP A 362 11.57 30.42 14.74
CA ASP A 362 10.54 30.82 13.79
C ASP A 362 9.53 29.70 13.50
N LEU A 363 10.01 28.46 13.46
CA LEU A 363 9.17 27.28 13.21
C LEU A 363 8.23 27.04 14.40
N LEU A 364 8.77 27.10 15.62
CA LEU A 364 7.98 26.97 16.85
C LEU A 364 6.97 28.11 17.00
N ALA A 365 7.38 29.34 16.69
CA ALA A 365 6.49 30.51 16.74
C ALA A 365 5.34 30.43 15.73
N LEU A 366 5.57 29.86 14.54
CA LEU A 366 4.51 29.64 13.56
C LEU A 366 3.48 28.62 14.07
N GLN A 367 3.93 27.51 14.65
CA GLN A 367 3.02 26.51 15.21
C GLN A 367 2.21 27.03 16.39
N GLU A 368 2.82 27.82 17.28
CA GLU A 368 2.09 28.44 18.40
C GLU A 368 0.99 29.41 17.92
N LYS A 369 1.17 30.07 16.77
CA LYS A 369 0.12 30.91 16.16
C LYS A 369 -1.01 30.10 15.52
N LEU A 370 -0.70 28.97 14.90
CA LEU A 370 -1.69 28.12 14.24
C LEU A 370 -2.57 27.37 15.24
N VAL A 371 -2.01 26.94 16.38
CA VAL A 371 -2.71 26.10 17.36
C VAL A 371 -3.13 26.92 18.59
N THR A 372 -4.00 27.91 18.39
CA THR A 372 -4.59 28.72 19.46
C THR A 372 -6.03 28.29 19.77
N ILE A 373 -6.53 28.54 20.99
CA ILE A 373 -7.93 28.23 21.33
C ILE A 373 -8.89 28.94 20.37
N ASP A 374 -8.61 30.20 20.02
CA ASP A 374 -9.39 30.97 19.05
C ASP A 374 -9.44 30.32 17.67
N ASN A 375 -8.30 29.82 17.16
CA ASN A 375 -8.29 29.14 15.88
C ASN A 375 -9.07 27.81 15.96
N ILE A 376 -8.89 27.03 17.04
CA ILE A 376 -9.64 25.80 17.28
C ILE A 376 -11.15 26.07 17.28
N GLN A 377 -11.60 27.11 17.97
CA GLN A 377 -13.00 27.51 17.98
C GLN A 377 -13.52 27.85 16.58
N LYS A 378 -12.75 28.62 15.79
CA LYS A 378 -13.13 28.99 14.41
C LYS A 378 -13.20 27.76 13.51
N THR A 379 -12.18 26.91 13.49
CA THR A 379 -12.13 25.72 12.65
C THR A 379 -13.24 24.73 12.99
N VAL A 380 -13.50 24.49 14.28
CA VAL A 380 -14.59 23.59 14.69
C VAL A 380 -15.96 24.18 14.35
N ALA A 381 -16.15 25.50 14.54
CA ALA A 381 -17.39 26.17 14.17
C ALA A 381 -17.66 26.06 12.66
N GLU A 382 -16.64 26.31 11.83
CA GLU A 382 -16.73 26.19 10.38
C GLU A 382 -17.04 24.76 9.93
N TYR A 383 -16.32 23.77 10.47
CA TYR A 383 -16.50 22.36 10.16
C TYR A 383 -17.94 21.88 10.42
N TYR A 384 -18.50 22.23 11.59
CA TYR A 384 -19.88 21.89 11.94
C TYR A 384 -20.92 22.88 11.41
N LYS A 385 -20.50 23.90 10.64
CA LYS A 385 -21.37 24.93 10.07
C LYS A 385 -22.22 25.68 11.10
N ILE A 386 -21.61 26.02 12.25
CA ILE A 386 -22.20 26.84 13.31
C ILE A 386 -21.38 28.12 13.51
N LYS A 387 -21.89 29.09 14.29
CA LYS A 387 -21.13 30.30 14.61
C LYS A 387 -20.24 30.06 15.83
N VAL A 388 -19.08 30.71 15.90
CA VAL A 388 -18.21 30.68 17.11
C VAL A 388 -18.99 31.14 18.36
N ALA A 389 -19.87 32.12 18.23
CA ALA A 389 -20.75 32.56 19.31
C ALA A 389 -21.64 31.42 19.87
N ASP A 390 -22.02 30.43 19.06
CA ASP A 390 -22.78 29.27 19.51
C ASP A 390 -21.93 28.37 20.42
N LEU A 391 -20.64 28.19 20.10
CA LEU A 391 -19.68 27.47 20.94
C LEU A 391 -19.53 28.14 22.31
N LEU A 392 -19.58 29.47 22.37
CA LEU A 392 -19.49 30.22 23.63
C LEU A 392 -20.82 30.25 24.41
N SER A 393 -21.96 30.18 23.71
CA SER A 393 -23.30 30.29 24.30
C SER A 393 -23.63 29.23 25.37
N LYS A 394 -24.62 29.48 26.23
CA LYS A 394 -25.12 28.48 27.21
C LYS A 394 -26.03 27.40 26.59
N ARG A 395 -26.27 27.41 25.27
CA ARG A 395 -27.17 26.45 24.60
C ARG A 395 -26.67 25.01 24.76
N ARG A 396 -27.58 24.10 25.08
CA ARG A 396 -27.32 22.67 25.36
C ARG A 396 -27.82 21.72 24.27
N SER A 397 -28.40 22.23 23.19
CA SER A 397 -28.81 21.39 22.05
C SER A 397 -27.64 20.58 21.53
N ARG A 398 -27.86 19.32 21.14
CA ARG A 398 -26.79 18.42 20.68
C ARG A 398 -26.00 19.01 19.52
N SER A 399 -26.67 19.73 18.61
CA SER A 399 -26.08 20.42 17.46
C SER A 399 -25.05 21.51 17.82
N VAL A 400 -25.04 22.00 19.06
CA VAL A 400 -24.06 22.99 19.54
C VAL A 400 -23.17 22.39 20.63
N ALA A 401 -23.75 21.58 21.52
CA ALA A 401 -23.01 20.96 22.62
C ALA A 401 -21.95 19.97 22.13
N ARG A 402 -22.21 19.20 21.06
CA ARG A 402 -21.21 18.26 20.50
C ARG A 402 -20.02 18.99 19.86
N PRO A 403 -20.21 19.95 18.94
CA PRO A 403 -19.10 20.77 18.43
C PRO A 403 -18.31 21.47 19.54
N ARG A 404 -18.99 21.96 20.59
CA ARG A 404 -18.31 22.56 21.75
C ARG A 404 -17.45 21.57 22.51
N GLN A 405 -17.97 20.36 22.78
CA GLN A 405 -17.19 19.31 23.42
C GLN A 405 -15.99 18.91 22.58
N MET A 406 -16.17 18.83 21.27
CA MET A 406 -15.10 18.58 20.29
C MET A 406 -14.01 19.65 20.39
N ALA A 407 -14.39 20.94 20.34
CA ALA A 407 -13.45 22.06 20.45
C ALA A 407 -12.68 22.08 21.78
N MET A 408 -13.34 21.76 22.89
CA MET A 408 -12.68 21.66 24.22
C MET A 408 -11.67 20.51 24.27
N ALA A 409 -12.04 19.33 23.73
CA ALA A 409 -11.16 18.17 23.68
C ALA A 409 -9.93 18.47 22.80
N LEU A 410 -10.14 19.07 21.62
CA LEU A 410 -9.07 19.52 20.74
C LEU A 410 -8.19 20.58 21.38
N ALA A 411 -8.77 21.57 22.07
CA ALA A 411 -7.99 22.58 22.81
C ALA A 411 -7.12 21.91 23.89
N LYS A 412 -7.65 20.90 24.58
CA LYS A 412 -6.89 20.19 25.61
C LYS A 412 -5.76 19.33 25.04
N GLU A 413 -5.98 18.72 23.87
CA GLU A 413 -5.01 17.86 23.21
C GLU A 413 -3.93 18.68 22.49
N LEU A 414 -4.32 19.76 21.80
CA LEU A 414 -3.48 20.51 20.88
C LEU A 414 -2.72 21.68 21.53
N THR A 415 -3.19 22.19 22.68
CA THR A 415 -2.56 23.34 23.36
C THR A 415 -1.95 22.95 24.71
N ASN A 416 -1.16 23.87 25.30
CA ASN A 416 -0.65 23.72 26.66
C ASN A 416 -1.59 24.32 27.73
N HIS A 417 -2.78 24.77 27.36
CA HIS A 417 -3.71 25.38 28.31
C HIS A 417 -4.26 24.37 29.32
N SER A 418 -4.43 24.86 30.54
CA SER A 418 -5.07 24.16 31.65
C SER A 418 -6.59 24.08 31.44
N LEU A 419 -7.24 23.15 32.15
CA LEU A 419 -8.71 23.00 32.07
C LEU A 419 -9.46 24.30 32.45
N PRO A 420 -9.04 25.08 33.46
CA PRO A 420 -9.63 26.39 33.73
C PRO A 420 -9.49 27.38 32.58
N GLU A 421 -8.28 27.54 32.02
CA GLU A 421 -8.03 28.48 30.91
C GLU A 421 -8.86 28.13 29.67
N ILE A 422 -8.99 26.84 29.37
CA ILE A 422 -9.89 26.37 28.31
C ILE A 422 -11.34 26.72 28.67
N GLY A 423 -11.77 26.46 29.89
CA GLY A 423 -13.11 26.78 30.37
C GLY A 423 -13.47 28.26 30.18
N ASP A 424 -12.57 29.15 30.56
CA ASP A 424 -12.71 30.59 30.41
C ASP A 424 -12.86 31.00 28.94
N ALA A 425 -11.99 30.48 28.07
CA ALA A 425 -12.04 30.73 26.63
C ALA A 425 -13.33 30.21 25.97
N PHE A 426 -13.99 29.21 26.57
CA PHE A 426 -15.31 28.74 26.16
C PHE A 426 -16.43 29.38 26.99
N GLY A 427 -16.38 30.69 27.21
CA GLY A 427 -17.49 31.45 27.82
C GLY A 427 -17.63 31.26 29.33
N GLY A 428 -16.51 31.18 30.05
CA GLY A 428 -16.48 31.13 31.51
C GLY A 428 -17.03 29.83 32.11
N ARG A 429 -16.69 28.69 31.51
CA ARG A 429 -17.14 27.37 31.96
C ARG A 429 -16.21 26.77 32.99
N ASP A 430 -16.78 26.05 33.96
CA ASP A 430 -15.99 25.36 34.97
C ASP A 430 -15.07 24.30 34.35
N HIS A 431 -13.89 24.12 34.96
CA HIS A 431 -12.91 23.09 34.58
C HIS A 431 -13.51 21.67 34.52
N THR A 432 -14.51 21.38 35.36
CA THR A 432 -15.25 20.10 35.38
C THR A 432 -16.05 19.88 34.10
N THR A 433 -16.58 20.96 33.50
CA THR A 433 -17.29 20.92 32.21
C THR A 433 -16.33 20.54 31.09
N VAL A 434 -15.13 21.12 31.09
CA VAL A 434 -14.07 20.81 30.11
C VAL A 434 -13.60 19.37 30.28
N LEU A 435 -13.37 18.92 31.51
CA LEU A 435 -12.98 17.54 31.80
C LEU A 435 -14.04 16.54 31.32
N HIS A 436 -15.32 16.82 31.61
CA HIS A 436 -16.43 15.99 31.12
C HIS A 436 -16.51 15.99 29.59
N ALA A 437 -16.28 17.13 28.93
CA ALA A 437 -16.22 17.20 27.47
C ALA A 437 -15.12 16.32 26.90
N CYS A 438 -13.90 16.39 27.45
CA CYS A 438 -12.76 15.59 26.99
C CYS A 438 -13.06 14.08 27.10
N ARG A 439 -13.50 13.62 28.28
CA ARG A 439 -13.87 12.21 28.51
C ARG A 439 -15.00 11.77 27.59
N LYS A 440 -15.99 12.64 27.33
CA LYS A 440 -17.11 12.28 26.48
C LYS A 440 -16.71 12.13 25.01
N ILE A 441 -15.81 12.98 24.51
CA ILE A 441 -15.29 12.84 23.14
C ILE A 441 -14.42 11.59 23.02
N GLU A 442 -13.57 11.31 24.01
CA GLU A 442 -12.77 10.08 24.06
C GLU A 442 -13.64 8.83 23.97
N GLN A 443 -14.67 8.72 24.81
CA GLN A 443 -15.66 7.64 24.75
C GLN A 443 -16.35 7.55 23.37
N LEU A 444 -16.81 8.69 22.83
CA LEU A 444 -17.54 8.70 21.56
C LEU A 444 -16.66 8.34 20.35
N ARG A 445 -15.35 8.58 20.42
CA ARG A 445 -14.40 8.15 19.38
C ARG A 445 -14.26 6.63 19.31
N GLU A 446 -14.54 5.92 20.40
CA GLU A 446 -14.57 4.45 20.43
C GLU A 446 -15.93 3.92 19.94
N GLU A 447 -17.01 4.60 20.29
CA GLU A 447 -18.39 4.16 20.00
C GLU A 447 -18.90 4.55 18.59
N SER A 448 -18.39 5.63 18.00
CA SER A 448 -18.93 6.24 16.78
C SER A 448 -17.84 6.53 15.74
N HIS A 449 -17.99 5.93 14.56
CA HIS A 449 -17.08 6.15 13.43
C HIS A 449 -17.06 7.61 12.98
N ASP A 450 -18.24 8.24 12.83
CA ASP A 450 -18.36 9.64 12.42
C ASP A 450 -17.61 10.60 13.36
N ILE A 451 -17.71 10.39 14.67
CA ILE A 451 -17.01 11.25 15.65
C ILE A 451 -15.49 11.02 15.59
N LYS A 452 -15.05 9.78 15.36
CA LYS A 452 -13.64 9.45 15.18
C LYS A 452 -13.06 10.10 13.92
N GLU A 453 -13.84 10.11 12.84
CA GLU A 453 -13.48 10.73 11.57
C GLU A 453 -13.43 12.26 11.71
N ASP A 454 -14.47 12.87 12.28
CA ASP A 454 -14.53 14.31 12.58
C ASP A 454 -13.31 14.76 13.39
N PHE A 455 -12.98 14.01 14.45
CA PHE A 455 -11.83 14.29 15.31
C PHE A 455 -10.51 14.26 14.50
N SER A 456 -10.32 13.23 13.69
CA SER A 456 -9.13 13.06 12.84
C SER A 456 -9.01 14.17 11.80
N ASN A 457 -10.12 14.54 11.15
CA ASN A 457 -10.18 15.61 10.16
C ASN A 457 -9.88 16.98 10.76
N LEU A 458 -10.43 17.27 11.94
CA LEU A 458 -10.17 18.51 12.67
C LEU A 458 -8.73 18.60 13.17
N ILE A 459 -8.17 17.52 13.73
CA ILE A 459 -6.75 17.47 14.11
C ILE A 459 -5.87 17.73 12.90
N ARG A 460 -6.14 17.04 11.78
CA ARG A 460 -5.39 17.22 10.55
C ARG A 460 -5.46 18.68 10.11
N THR A 461 -6.64 19.29 10.08
CA THR A 461 -6.81 20.70 9.65
C THR A 461 -6.09 21.69 10.57
N LEU A 462 -6.12 21.46 11.89
CA LEU A 462 -5.48 22.32 12.88
C LEU A 462 -3.96 22.12 12.98
N SER A 463 -3.44 21.00 12.48
CA SER A 463 -2.02 20.63 12.53
C SER A 463 -1.34 20.64 11.16
N SER A 464 -2.05 21.05 10.10
CA SER A 464 -1.53 21.16 8.72
C SER A 464 -0.88 22.50 8.44
#